data_AF-A0A034VKE1-F1
#
_entry.id   AF-A0A034VKE1-F1
#
_cell.length_a   1.000
_cell.length_b   1.000
_cell.length_c   1.000
_cell.angle_alpha   90.00
_cell.angle_beta   90.00
_cell.angle_gamma   90.00
#
_symmetry.space_group_name_H-M   'P 1'
#
loop_
_entity.id
_entity.type
_entity.pdbx_description
1 polymer ?
#
loop_
_entity_poly.entity_id
_entity_poly.type
_entity_poly.pdbx_seq_one_letter_code
_entity_poly.pdbx_strand_id
1 'polypeptide(L)'
;YSTRREEQPFFFRHLVSTLYAFKSDEQSCNWIMEMFLQIQALLAESSNKEKLDKVLYLLDIFILAVVVLSGCAVLLGNLDSVATQRKDRFALFPESMQFMCEHIFWKDQEAKIYEFLYNLYKNSAIPEAYAAIFKNAIICSRNKSYFDNKGIWTKYVGMRK
;
A
#
# COMPACT_ATOMS: atom_id res chain seq x y z
N TYR A 1 -12.54 -6.84 -14.59
CA TYR A 1 -11.56 -5.75 -14.43
C TYR A 1 -10.66 -5.58 -15.65
N SER A 2 -10.20 -6.65 -16.31
CA SER A 2 -9.48 -6.61 -17.59
C SER A 2 -10.19 -5.83 -18.71
N THR A 3 -11.51 -5.73 -18.67
CA THR A 3 -12.36 -5.05 -19.68
C THR A 3 -12.59 -3.56 -19.45
N ARG A 4 -12.09 -2.96 -18.36
CA ARG A 4 -12.34 -1.54 -18.00
C ARG A 4 -11.06 -0.72 -17.80
N ARG A 5 -9.95 -1.08 -18.46
CA ARG A 5 -8.67 -0.36 -18.32
C ARG A 5 -8.77 1.12 -18.66
N GLU A 6 -9.66 1.49 -19.57
CA GLU A 6 -9.86 2.87 -20.00
C GLU A 6 -10.59 3.72 -18.94
N GLU A 7 -11.40 3.09 -18.08
CA GLU A 7 -12.10 3.76 -16.98
C GLU A 7 -11.24 3.89 -15.72
N GLN A 8 -10.17 3.09 -15.60
CA GLN A 8 -9.32 3.07 -14.42
C GLN A 8 -8.66 4.43 -14.10
N PRO A 9 -8.10 5.18 -15.08
CA PRO A 9 -7.56 6.51 -14.82
C PRO A 9 -8.64 7.50 -14.37
N PHE A 10 -9.85 7.40 -14.93
CA PHE A 10 -10.98 8.24 -14.50
C PHE A 10 -11.33 7.97 -13.03
N PHE A 11 -11.48 6.70 -12.65
CA PHE A 11 -11.74 6.32 -11.27
C PHE A 11 -10.62 6.77 -10.33
N PHE A 12 -9.35 6.54 -10.69
CA PHE A 12 -8.20 6.93 -9.87
C PHE A 12 -8.11 8.45 -9.68
N ARG A 13 -8.42 9.25 -10.70
CA ARG A 13 -8.49 10.71 -10.55
C ARG A 13 -9.51 11.14 -9.50
N HIS A 14 -10.73 10.61 -9.61
CA HIS A 14 -11.79 10.91 -8.66
C HIS A 14 -11.39 10.48 -7.24
N LEU A 15 -10.85 9.26 -7.11
CA LEU A 15 -10.38 8.75 -5.82
C LEU A 15 -9.27 9.62 -5.22
N VAL A 16 -8.27 10.05 -6.01
CA VAL A 16 -7.21 10.96 -5.55
C VAL A 16 -7.82 12.27 -5.04
N SER A 17 -8.72 12.90 -5.80
CA SER A 17 -9.38 14.14 -5.38
C SER A 17 -10.18 13.95 -4.09
N THR A 18 -10.91 12.84 -3.98
CA THR A 18 -11.66 12.47 -2.76
C THR A 18 -10.72 12.31 -1.57
N LEU A 19 -9.73 11.44 -1.66
CA LEU A 19 -8.80 11.16 -0.55
C LEU A 19 -8.01 12.40 -0.11
N TYR A 20 -7.61 13.24 -1.06
CA TYR A 20 -6.94 14.49 -0.77
C TYR A 20 -7.83 15.46 0.02
N ALA A 21 -9.14 15.46 -0.24
CA ALA A 21 -10.11 16.27 0.49
C ALA A 21 -10.41 15.74 1.90
N PHE A 22 -10.50 14.41 2.07
CA PHE A 22 -10.81 13.77 3.35
C PHE A 22 -9.64 13.77 4.35
N LYS A 23 -8.39 13.86 3.87
CA LYS A 23 -7.15 13.79 4.66
C LYS A 23 -7.02 12.45 5.41
N SER A 24 -5.87 12.24 6.06
CA SER A 24 -5.63 11.04 6.87
C SER A 24 -6.30 11.13 8.24
N ASP A 25 -7.60 10.83 8.28
CA ASP A 25 -8.39 10.70 9.50
C ASP A 25 -8.64 9.24 9.91
N GLU A 26 -9.36 9.03 11.02
CA GLU A 26 -9.70 7.69 11.53
C GLU A 26 -10.51 6.88 10.52
N GLN A 27 -11.44 7.53 9.80
CA GLN A 27 -12.30 6.86 8.82
C GLN A 27 -11.49 6.34 7.63
N SER A 28 -10.52 7.13 7.17
CA SER A 28 -9.60 6.74 6.10
C SER A 28 -8.71 5.57 6.52
N CYS A 29 -8.25 5.57 7.78
CA CYS A 29 -7.53 4.43 8.36
C CYS A 29 -8.40 3.17 8.38
N ASN A 30 -9.61 3.25 8.92
CA ASN A 30 -10.54 2.12 8.99
C ASN A 30 -10.85 1.54 7.61
N TRP A 31 -11.12 2.38 6.62
CA TRP A 31 -11.40 1.95 5.25
C TRP A 31 -10.20 1.19 4.62
N ILE A 32 -8.98 1.66 4.84
CA ILE A 32 -7.78 0.95 4.35
C ILE A 32 -7.60 -0.38 5.10
N MET A 33 -7.85 -0.42 6.41
CA MET A 33 -7.77 -1.67 7.17
C MET A 33 -8.83 -2.69 6.72
N GLU A 34 -10.03 -2.26 6.35
CA GLU A 34 -11.03 -3.13 5.72
C GLU A 34 -10.55 -3.65 4.36
N MET A 35 -9.89 -2.80 3.56
CA MET A 35 -9.29 -3.22 2.30
C MET A 35 -8.20 -4.27 2.50
N PHE A 36 -7.43 -4.20 3.60
CA PHE A 36 -6.42 -5.22 3.92
C PHE A 36 -7.08 -6.58 4.14
N LEU A 37 -8.15 -6.61 4.95
CA LEU A 37 -8.89 -7.83 5.23
C LEU A 37 -9.48 -8.43 3.96
N GLN A 38 -10.01 -7.61 3.06
CA GLN A 38 -10.50 -8.07 1.76
C GLN A 38 -9.40 -8.66 0.89
N ILE A 39 -8.23 -8.01 0.81
CA ILE A 39 -7.07 -8.52 0.07
C ILE A 39 -6.61 -9.86 0.64
N GLN A 40 -6.51 -9.97 1.98
CA GLN A 40 -6.11 -11.21 2.64
C GLN A 40 -7.11 -12.34 2.38
N ALA A 41 -8.41 -12.07 2.45
CA ALA A 41 -9.45 -13.05 2.16
C ALA A 41 -9.36 -13.56 0.72
N LEU A 42 -9.21 -12.65 -0.26
CA LEU A 42 -9.05 -13.03 -1.66
C LEU A 42 -7.76 -13.85 -1.92
N LEU A 43 -6.68 -13.53 -1.20
CA LEU A 43 -5.41 -14.26 -1.30
C LEU A 43 -5.45 -15.64 -0.65
N ALA A 44 -6.24 -15.83 0.41
CA ALA A 44 -6.43 -17.15 1.03
C ALA A 44 -7.12 -18.14 0.07
N GLU A 45 -7.90 -17.62 -0.88
CA GLU A 45 -8.67 -18.42 -1.84
C GLU A 45 -8.01 -18.50 -3.24
N SER A 46 -6.71 -18.19 -3.35
CA SER A 46 -6.02 -17.74 -4.57
C SER A 46 -5.64 -18.78 -5.62
N SER A 47 -6.26 -19.97 -5.65
CA SER A 47 -6.10 -20.89 -6.79
C SER A 47 -6.77 -20.37 -8.09
N ASN A 48 -7.50 -19.25 -8.02
CA ASN A 48 -8.24 -18.65 -9.14
C ASN A 48 -7.59 -17.34 -9.65
N LYS A 49 -7.23 -17.32 -10.93
CA LYS A 49 -6.66 -16.16 -11.64
C LYS A 49 -7.53 -14.89 -11.53
N GLU A 50 -8.86 -15.02 -11.58
CA GLU A 50 -9.77 -13.86 -11.47
C GLU A 50 -9.68 -13.20 -10.09
N LYS A 51 -9.47 -13.99 -9.02
CA LYS A 51 -9.27 -13.45 -7.67
C LYS A 51 -7.95 -12.73 -7.56
N LEU A 52 -6.89 -13.25 -8.17
CA LEU A 52 -5.60 -12.57 -8.23
C LEU A 52 -5.71 -11.22 -8.97
N ASP A 53 -6.40 -11.17 -10.11
CA ASP A 53 -6.63 -9.90 -10.82
C ASP A 53 -7.36 -8.85 -9.95
N LYS A 54 -8.34 -9.30 -9.13
CA LYS A 54 -9.02 -8.43 -8.16
C LYS A 54 -8.08 -7.97 -7.05
N VAL A 55 -7.23 -8.86 -6.53
CA VAL A 55 -6.20 -8.51 -5.53
C VAL A 55 -5.27 -7.44 -6.07
N LEU A 56 -4.74 -7.60 -7.29
CA LEU A 56 -3.81 -6.62 -7.87
C LEU A 56 -4.47 -5.26 -8.07
N TYR A 57 -5.75 -5.24 -8.47
CA TYR A 57 -6.52 -4.01 -8.57
C TYR A 57 -6.72 -3.31 -7.21
N LEU A 58 -7.06 -4.07 -6.16
CA LEU A 58 -7.16 -3.53 -4.80
C LEU A 58 -5.81 -3.04 -4.28
N LEU A 59 -4.71 -3.71 -4.62
CA LEU A 59 -3.37 -3.26 -4.28
C LEU A 59 -3.01 -1.94 -4.96
N ASP A 60 -3.39 -1.73 -6.23
CA ASP A 60 -3.19 -0.44 -6.90
C ASP A 60 -3.96 0.69 -6.19
N ILE A 61 -5.19 0.42 -5.73
CA ILE A 61 -6.00 1.36 -4.94
C ILE A 61 -5.34 1.65 -3.60
N PHE A 62 -4.91 0.61 -2.89
CA PHE A 62 -4.21 0.74 -1.60
C PHE A 62 -2.95 1.61 -1.73
N ILE A 63 -2.10 1.31 -2.72
CA ILE A 63 -0.87 2.06 -2.99
C ILE A 63 -1.19 3.53 -3.28
N LEU A 64 -2.17 3.79 -4.15
CA LEU A 64 -2.62 5.14 -4.46
C LEU A 64 -3.14 5.86 -3.22
N ALA A 65 -3.95 5.20 -2.40
CA ALA A 65 -4.51 5.79 -1.20
C ALA A 65 -3.42 6.14 -0.18
N VAL A 66 -2.44 5.26 0.01
CA VAL A 66 -1.29 5.52 0.89
C VAL A 66 -0.50 6.74 0.43
N VAL A 67 -0.18 6.83 -0.85
CA VAL A 67 0.59 7.95 -1.42
C VAL A 67 -0.15 9.29 -1.28
N VAL A 68 -1.48 9.29 -1.42
CA VAL A 68 -2.28 10.51 -1.29
C VAL A 68 -2.44 10.91 0.18
N LEU A 69 -2.85 9.97 1.03
CA LEU A 69 -3.17 10.25 2.43
C LEU A 69 -1.94 10.53 3.29
N SER A 70 -0.76 10.02 2.90
CA SER A 70 0.52 10.40 3.53
C SER A 70 0.91 11.85 3.27
N GLY A 71 0.29 12.50 2.28
CA GLY A 71 0.67 13.82 1.80
C GLY A 71 1.87 13.81 0.83
N CYS A 72 2.55 12.68 0.61
CA CYS A 72 3.72 12.62 -0.27
C CYS A 72 3.39 12.84 -1.75
N ALA A 73 2.12 12.67 -2.14
CA ALA A 73 1.62 12.97 -3.47
C ALA A 73 2.01 14.37 -3.99
N VAL A 74 2.17 15.36 -3.09
CA VAL A 74 2.56 16.74 -3.47
C VAL A 74 3.96 16.82 -4.06
N LEU A 75 4.84 15.86 -3.76
CA LEU A 75 6.22 15.82 -4.26
C LEU A 75 6.31 15.62 -5.77
N LEU A 76 5.25 15.12 -6.42
CA LEU A 76 5.19 15.00 -7.88
C LEU A 76 4.88 16.33 -8.58
N GLY A 77 4.51 17.38 -7.84
CA GLY A 77 4.08 18.67 -8.41
C GLY A 77 2.74 18.64 -9.15
N ASN A 78 2.18 17.44 -9.39
CA ASN A 78 0.90 17.21 -10.05
C ASN A 78 0.21 15.97 -9.47
N LEU A 79 -0.96 16.16 -8.85
CA LEU A 79 -1.77 15.05 -8.33
C LEU A 79 -2.29 14.11 -9.44
N ASP A 80 -2.43 14.59 -10.68
CA ASP A 80 -2.82 13.72 -11.80
C ASP A 80 -1.76 12.67 -12.12
N SER A 81 -0.49 12.96 -11.85
CA SER A 81 0.60 11.99 -12.00
C SER A 81 0.41 10.83 -11.03
N VAL A 82 -0.04 11.09 -9.79
CA VAL A 82 -0.41 10.01 -8.86
C VAL A 82 -1.53 9.17 -9.44
N ALA A 83 -2.57 9.74 -10.05
CA ALA A 83 -3.66 8.94 -10.61
C ALA A 83 -3.25 8.12 -11.85
N THR A 84 -2.43 8.69 -12.72
CA THR A 84 -2.19 8.14 -14.07
C THR A 84 -0.87 7.38 -14.21
N GLN A 85 0.17 7.80 -13.49
CA GLN A 85 1.52 7.23 -13.61
C GLN A 85 1.77 6.21 -12.51
N ARG A 86 1.60 4.94 -12.87
CA ARG A 86 1.85 3.82 -11.95
C ARG A 86 3.28 3.83 -11.41
N LYS A 87 4.27 4.15 -12.25
CA LYS A 87 5.68 4.17 -11.84
C LYS A 87 5.92 5.19 -10.72
N ASP A 88 5.36 6.39 -10.85
CA ASP A 88 5.51 7.46 -9.86
C ASP A 88 4.88 7.07 -8.52
N ARG A 89 3.68 6.47 -8.56
CA ARG A 89 3.04 5.93 -7.34
C ARG A 89 3.89 4.87 -6.67
N PHE A 90 4.42 3.93 -7.44
CA PHE A 90 5.22 2.82 -6.91
C PHE A 90 6.54 3.33 -6.31
N ALA A 91 7.13 4.37 -6.90
CA ALA A 91 8.35 5.00 -6.39
C ALA A 91 8.11 5.75 -5.08
N LEU A 92 6.96 6.41 -4.91
CA LEU A 92 6.64 7.15 -3.68
C LEU A 92 6.09 6.30 -2.54
N PHE A 93 5.59 5.10 -2.85
CA PHE A 93 4.91 4.26 -1.87
C PHE A 93 5.74 3.92 -0.63
N PRO A 94 7.03 3.54 -0.72
CA PRO A 94 7.84 3.19 0.45
C PRO A 94 7.91 4.31 1.49
N GLU A 95 8.23 5.53 1.06
CA GLU A 95 8.31 6.72 1.91
C GLU A 95 6.92 7.11 2.41
N SER A 96 5.91 7.05 1.54
CA SER A 96 4.52 7.36 1.92
C SER A 96 4.01 6.47 3.05
N MET A 97 4.36 5.17 3.01
CA MET A 97 4.02 4.23 4.07
C MET A 97 4.68 4.61 5.40
N GLN A 98 5.95 5.00 5.34
CA GLN A 98 6.69 5.44 6.51
C GLN A 98 6.02 6.66 7.18
N PHE A 99 5.62 7.67 6.40
CA PHE A 99 4.95 8.86 6.92
C PHE A 99 3.54 8.54 7.42
N MET A 100 2.79 7.71 6.70
CA MET A 100 1.44 7.30 7.11
C MET A 100 1.42 6.66 8.49
N CYS A 101 2.37 5.77 8.81
CA CYS A 101 2.49 5.16 10.13
C CYS A 101 2.83 6.14 11.28
N GLU A 102 3.20 7.40 11.01
CA GLU A 102 3.37 8.43 12.06
C GLU A 102 2.06 9.08 12.50
N HIS A 103 1.02 9.00 11.66
CA HIS A 103 -0.27 9.56 12.00
C HIS A 103 -0.93 8.82 13.16
N ILE A 104 -1.59 9.55 14.05
CA ILE A 104 -2.12 9.04 15.33
C ILE A 104 -3.03 7.81 15.17
N PHE A 105 -3.87 7.79 14.13
CA PHE A 105 -4.80 6.69 13.87
C PHE A 105 -4.12 5.44 13.29
N TRP A 106 -2.91 5.58 12.77
CA TRP A 106 -2.17 4.54 12.08
C TRP A 106 -1.13 3.86 12.95
N LYS A 107 -0.64 4.57 13.98
CA LYS A 107 0.40 4.07 14.89
C LYS A 107 0.03 2.74 15.54
N ASP A 108 -1.23 2.57 15.95
CA ASP A 108 -1.71 1.34 16.57
C ASP A 108 -1.90 0.19 15.57
N GLN A 109 -1.90 0.49 14.27
CA GLN A 109 -1.99 -0.49 13.20
C GLN A 109 -0.62 -0.83 12.58
N GLU A 110 0.45 -0.12 12.97
CA GLU A 110 1.79 -0.22 12.38
C GLU A 110 2.29 -1.68 12.29
N ALA A 111 2.12 -2.45 13.37
CA ALA A 111 2.49 -3.85 13.42
C ALA A 111 1.73 -4.71 12.39
N LYS A 112 0.41 -4.49 12.26
CA LYS A 112 -0.43 -5.22 11.31
C LYS A 112 -0.08 -4.85 9.87
N ILE A 113 0.27 -3.59 9.63
CA ILE A 113 0.64 -3.10 8.31
C ILE A 113 1.93 -3.76 7.83
N TYR A 114 3.01 -3.74 8.62
CA TYR A 114 4.26 -4.39 8.19
C TYR A 114 4.13 -5.90 8.06
N GLU A 115 3.32 -6.54 8.91
CA GLU A 115 3.00 -7.96 8.78
C GLU A 115 2.28 -8.25 7.45
N PHE A 116 1.29 -7.43 7.11
CA PHE A 116 0.57 -7.53 5.85
C PHE A 116 1.50 -7.37 4.64
N LEU A 117 2.33 -6.31 4.62
CA LEU A 117 3.31 -6.07 3.55
C LEU A 117 4.29 -7.24 3.40
N TYR A 118 4.74 -7.82 4.51
CA TYR A 118 5.64 -8.97 4.48
C TYR A 118 5.00 -10.24 3.94
N ASN A 119 3.73 -10.48 4.30
CA ASN A 119 2.96 -11.59 3.76
C ASN A 119 2.73 -11.43 2.25
N LEU A 120 2.48 -10.21 1.77
CA LEU A 120 2.42 -9.93 0.33
C LEU A 120 3.76 -10.16 -0.36
N TYR A 121 4.86 -9.69 0.22
CA TYR A 121 6.22 -9.92 -0.31
C TYR A 121 6.56 -11.41 -0.44
N LYS A 122 6.16 -12.23 0.54
CA LYS A 122 6.42 -13.68 0.53
C LYS A 122 5.49 -14.49 -0.36
N ASN A 123 4.37 -13.91 -0.80
CA ASN A 123 3.37 -14.65 -1.55
C ASN A 123 3.81 -14.78 -3.02
N SER A 124 4.03 -16.01 -3.48
CA SER A 124 4.52 -16.30 -4.84
C SER A 124 3.54 -15.93 -5.96
N ALA A 125 2.25 -15.72 -5.64
CA ALA A 125 1.27 -15.23 -6.61
C ALA A 125 1.40 -13.72 -6.85
N ILE A 126 2.04 -12.97 -5.95
CA ILE A 126 2.22 -11.52 -6.08
C ILE A 126 3.37 -11.24 -7.07
N PRO A 127 3.13 -10.43 -8.13
CA PRO A 127 4.18 -10.10 -9.08
C PRO A 127 5.34 -9.33 -8.45
N GLU A 128 6.55 -9.57 -8.94
CA GLU A 128 7.80 -9.00 -8.42
C GLU A 128 7.76 -7.46 -8.27
N ALA A 129 7.12 -6.76 -9.21
CA ALA A 129 7.00 -5.30 -9.15
C ALA A 129 6.25 -4.80 -7.89
N TYR A 130 5.28 -5.57 -7.39
CA TYR A 130 4.59 -5.27 -6.13
C TYR A 130 5.43 -5.75 -4.94
N ALA A 131 5.96 -6.97 -4.99
CA ALA A 131 6.78 -7.52 -3.91
C ALA A 131 7.98 -6.61 -3.57
N ALA A 132 8.66 -6.08 -4.59
CA ALA A 132 9.79 -5.16 -4.44
C ALA A 132 9.41 -3.88 -3.69
N ILE A 133 8.28 -3.24 -4.02
CA ILE A 133 7.87 -2.01 -3.31
C ILE A 133 7.44 -2.27 -1.86
N PHE A 134 6.85 -3.44 -1.57
CA PHE A 134 6.49 -3.81 -0.20
C PHE A 134 7.75 -4.09 0.64
N LYS A 135 8.73 -4.80 0.07
CA LYS A 135 10.06 -4.97 0.67
C LYS A 135 10.71 -3.60 0.94
N ASN A 136 10.70 -2.69 -0.03
CA ASN A 136 11.29 -1.35 0.13
C ASN A 136 10.57 -0.55 1.21
N ALA A 137 9.24 -0.58 1.28
CA ALA A 137 8.47 0.10 2.32
C ALA A 137 8.88 -0.38 3.73
N ILE A 138 9.02 -1.70 3.94
CA ILE A 138 9.47 -2.24 5.22
C ILE A 138 10.91 -1.80 5.55
N ILE A 139 11.80 -1.80 4.55
CA ILE A 139 13.20 -1.37 4.74
C ILE A 139 13.29 0.12 5.06
N CYS A 140 12.56 0.98 4.35
CA CYS A 140 12.51 2.43 4.60
C CYS A 140 12.03 2.72 6.04
N SER A 141 11.08 1.93 6.53
CA SER A 141 10.56 2.06 7.89
C SER A 141 11.45 1.45 9.00
N ARG A 142 12.65 0.94 8.71
CA ARG A 142 13.49 0.25 9.71
C ARG A 142 13.74 1.06 11.00
N ASN A 143 13.78 2.39 10.90
CA ASN A 143 14.08 3.27 12.03
C ASN A 143 12.84 3.62 12.90
N LYS A 144 11.69 2.97 12.65
CA LYS A 144 10.48 3.17 13.43
C LYS A 144 10.51 2.41 14.75
N SER A 145 9.85 2.96 15.76
CA SER A 145 9.75 2.38 17.11
C SER A 145 9.24 0.94 17.12
N TYR A 146 8.39 0.57 16.16
CA TYR A 146 7.95 -0.81 16.02
C TYR A 146 9.11 -1.80 15.86
N PHE A 147 10.14 -1.44 15.08
CA PHE A 147 11.28 -2.32 14.81
C PHE A 147 12.36 -2.31 15.90
N ASP A 148 12.32 -1.36 16.83
CA ASP A 148 13.21 -1.32 18.01
C ASP A 148 12.91 -2.45 18.99
N ASN A 149 11.70 -3.00 18.94
CA ASN A 149 11.32 -4.16 19.73
C ASN A 149 12.20 -5.36 19.39
N LYS A 150 12.83 -5.93 20.43
CA LYS A 150 13.84 -6.99 20.29
C LYS A 150 13.32 -8.16 19.45
N GLY A 151 14.03 -8.46 18.37
CA GLY A 151 13.77 -9.61 17.50
C GLY A 151 12.77 -9.38 16.36
N ILE A 152 12.04 -8.25 16.36
CA ILE A 152 11.10 -7.94 15.27
C ILE A 152 11.85 -7.76 13.95
N TRP A 153 12.89 -6.90 13.92
CA TRP A 153 13.69 -6.68 12.71
C TRP A 153 14.28 -7.98 12.14
N THR A 154 14.67 -8.94 12.99
CA THR A 154 15.27 -10.21 12.57
C THR A 154 14.38 -11.01 11.61
N LYS A 155 13.05 -10.94 11.76
CA LYS A 155 12.08 -11.54 10.82
C LYS A 155 12.22 -11.01 9.38
N TYR A 156 12.60 -9.74 9.28
CA TYR A 156 12.67 -8.95 8.05
C TYR A 156 14.08 -8.94 7.44
N VAL A 157 15.12 -9.26 8.20
CA VAL A 157 16.53 -9.29 7.73
C VAL A 157 16.72 -10.16 6.49
N GLY A 158 16.00 -11.29 6.39
CA GLY A 158 16.05 -12.20 5.25
C GLY A 158 15.61 -11.58 3.91
N MET A 159 14.96 -10.41 3.94
CA MET A 159 14.55 -9.69 2.73
C MET A 159 15.71 -8.97 2.04
N ARG A 160 16.87 -8.79 2.68
CA ARG A 160 18.01 -8.04 2.08
C ARG A 160 18.81 -8.81 1.03
N LYS A 161 18.49 -10.08 0.80
CA LYS A 161 19.08 -10.89 -0.27
C LYS A 161 18.40 -10.61 -1.59
#